data_AF-A0A968ARY2-F1
#
_entry.id   AF-A0A968ARY2-F1
#
_cell.length_a   1.000
_cell.length_b   1.000
_cell.length_c   1.000
_cell.angle_alpha   90.00
_cell.angle_beta   90.00
_cell.angle_gamma   90.00
#
_symmetry.space_group_name_H-M   'P 1'
#
loop_
_entity.id
_entity.type
_entity.pdbx_description
1 polymer ?
#
loop_
_entity_poly.entity_id
_entity_poly.type
_entity_poly.pdbx_seq_one_letter_code
_entity_poly.pdbx_strand_id
1 'polypeptide(L)'
;IIGEYSKGEEGPTVIFMAGVHGNERASIIALNSVFSQLNQLSPHFKGKLVGIAGNLAALSKSIRYVEEDLNRIWSVPRIQNLLAPIQPFQNGETVEKFEQKDLVRTLQSYCQNKDAPVYVIDLHTTSATSPPFVIILDTLRNRHFALKFPLPIVLGMEEHLDGTLINYLDQFGFITMAIEAGQHEQQSSIQNHIAAIWLALIHAGCIALEEIPQFTYYQTKLRSETEHLPRVFEVVYRYPITNGERFRME
;
A
#
# COMPACT_ATOMS: atom_id res chain seq x y z
N ILE A 1 -0.48 -13.90 5.12
CA ILE A 1 0.58 -13.03 5.68
C ILE A 1 1.87 -13.33 4.92
N ILE A 2 2.57 -12.29 4.43
CA ILE A 2 3.88 -12.41 3.76
C ILE A 2 4.99 -12.55 4.80
N GLY A 3 4.92 -11.73 5.86
CA GLY A 3 5.85 -11.80 6.99
C GLY A 3 5.41 -10.88 8.13
N GLU A 4 6.00 -11.12 9.29
CA GLU A 4 5.91 -10.27 10.47
C GLU A 4 7.30 -10.07 11.05
N TYR A 5 7.55 -8.88 11.63
CA TYR A 5 8.80 -8.58 12.31
C TYR A 5 8.56 -7.69 13.52
N SER A 6 9.12 -8.08 14.67
CA SER A 6 9.10 -7.32 15.93
C SER A 6 10.19 -7.83 16.87
N LYS A 7 10.62 -6.99 17.81
CA LYS A 7 11.49 -7.35 18.94
C LYS A 7 10.79 -7.32 20.30
N GLY A 8 9.46 -7.10 20.31
CA GLY A 8 8.67 -7.00 21.54
C GLY A 8 8.78 -5.65 22.25
N GLU A 9 9.53 -4.69 21.69
CA GLU A 9 9.55 -3.32 22.17
C GLU A 9 8.31 -2.55 21.72
N GLU A 10 7.77 -1.70 22.60
CA GLU A 10 6.63 -0.84 22.28
C GLU A 10 6.97 0.15 21.15
N GLY A 11 5.99 0.41 20.29
CA GLY A 11 6.17 1.28 19.14
C GLY A 11 5.03 1.19 18.13
N PRO A 12 5.18 1.82 16.97
CA PRO A 12 4.16 1.85 15.92
C PRO A 12 3.87 0.47 15.32
N THR A 13 2.67 0.29 14.76
CA THR A 13 2.38 -0.83 13.86
C THR A 13 2.43 -0.32 12.41
N VAL A 14 3.30 -0.90 11.59
CA VAL A 14 3.41 -0.60 10.16
C VAL A 14 2.94 -1.80 9.35
N ILE A 15 1.85 -1.61 8.61
CA ILE A 15 1.25 -2.63 7.77
C ILE A 15 1.48 -2.25 6.30
N PHE A 16 2.09 -3.16 5.54
CA PHE A 16 2.14 -3.06 4.09
C PHE A 16 1.14 -4.01 3.47
N MET A 17 0.28 -3.45 2.63
CA MET A 17 -0.57 -4.20 1.72
C MET A 17 0.16 -4.34 0.40
N ALA A 18 0.21 -5.56 -0.13
CA ALA A 18 0.89 -5.86 -1.38
C ALA A 18 0.06 -6.82 -2.22
N GLY A 19 0.13 -6.69 -3.55
CA GLY A 19 -0.63 -7.53 -4.46
C GLY A 19 -2.14 -7.42 -4.26
N VAL A 20 -2.64 -6.23 -3.94
CA VAL A 20 -4.09 -5.95 -3.98
C VAL A 20 -4.61 -6.14 -5.41
N HIS A 21 -3.82 -5.75 -6.40
CA HIS A 21 -3.97 -6.22 -7.78
C HIS A 21 -2.95 -7.34 -8.07
N GLY A 22 -3.42 -8.44 -8.64
CA GLY A 22 -2.59 -9.66 -8.77
C GLY A 22 -1.49 -9.60 -9.84
N ASN A 23 -1.55 -8.66 -10.78
CA ASN A 23 -0.51 -8.42 -11.78
C ASN A 23 0.65 -7.55 -11.24
N GLU A 24 0.53 -6.98 -10.04
CA GLU A 24 1.51 -6.05 -9.45
C GLU A 24 2.46 -6.76 -8.48
N ARG A 25 3.18 -7.77 -8.99
CA ARG A 25 3.97 -8.71 -8.18
C ARG A 25 5.24 -8.09 -7.57
N ALA A 26 5.65 -6.90 -8.04
CA ALA A 26 6.84 -6.21 -7.56
C ALA A 26 6.80 -5.96 -6.04
N SER A 27 5.62 -5.61 -5.51
CA SER A 27 5.41 -5.36 -4.08
C SER A 27 5.61 -6.61 -3.22
N ILE A 28 5.14 -7.78 -3.69
CA ILE A 28 5.33 -9.08 -3.02
C ILE A 28 6.82 -9.45 -2.96
N ILE A 29 7.55 -9.26 -4.07
CA ILE A 29 8.98 -9.56 -4.15
C ILE A 29 9.77 -8.65 -3.20
N ALA A 30 9.45 -7.35 -3.20
CA ALA A 30 10.09 -6.36 -2.35
C ALA A 30 9.92 -6.67 -0.86
N LEU A 31 8.68 -6.96 -0.41
CA LEU A 31 8.42 -7.31 0.99
C LEU A 31 9.17 -8.56 1.43
N ASN A 32 9.17 -9.62 0.63
CA ASN A 32 9.94 -10.83 0.94
C ASN A 32 11.44 -10.52 1.11
N SER A 33 12.00 -9.67 0.24
CA SER A 33 13.40 -9.22 0.35
C SER A 33 13.65 -8.46 1.65
N VAL A 34 12.79 -7.50 2.00
CA VAL A 34 12.95 -6.72 3.24
C VAL A 34 12.83 -7.60 4.48
N PHE A 35 11.86 -8.52 4.54
CA PHE A 35 11.75 -9.46 5.66
C PHE A 35 12.98 -10.36 5.78
N SER A 36 13.50 -10.87 4.67
CA SER A 36 14.72 -11.66 4.66
C SER A 36 15.91 -10.86 5.20
N GLN A 37 16.06 -9.60 4.79
CA GLN A 37 17.10 -8.70 5.28
C GLN A 37 16.95 -8.39 6.77
N LEU A 38 15.74 -8.05 7.24
CA LEU A 38 15.46 -7.79 8.66
C LEU A 38 15.78 -8.99 9.55
N ASN A 39 15.46 -10.21 9.09
CA ASN A 39 15.77 -11.43 9.83
C ASN A 39 17.27 -11.73 9.87
N GLN A 40 18.00 -11.42 8.79
CA GLN A 40 19.45 -11.62 8.74
C GLN A 40 20.21 -10.58 9.58
N LEU A 41 19.84 -9.31 9.47
CA LEU A 41 20.49 -8.20 10.17
C LEU A 41 20.11 -8.17 11.65
N SER A 42 18.87 -8.55 11.96
CA SER A 42 18.31 -8.53 13.31
C SER A 42 18.53 -7.20 14.07
N PRO A 43 18.23 -6.03 13.46
CA PRO A 43 18.44 -4.73 14.11
C PRO A 43 17.55 -4.54 15.34
N HIS A 44 17.86 -3.51 16.12
CA HIS A 44 16.92 -2.97 17.10
C HIS A 44 15.65 -2.51 16.38
N PHE A 45 14.48 -2.82 16.96
CA PHE A 45 13.21 -2.57 16.29
C PHE A 45 12.09 -2.32 17.30
N LYS A 46 11.44 -1.16 17.15
CA LYS A 46 10.29 -0.73 17.96
C LYS A 46 8.98 -0.99 17.25
N GLY A 47 8.03 -1.56 17.97
CA GLY A 47 6.71 -1.88 17.44
C GLY A 47 6.71 -3.12 16.55
N LYS A 48 5.91 -3.09 15.49
CA LYS A 48 5.65 -4.24 14.62
C LYS A 48 5.56 -3.86 13.14
N LEU A 49 6.21 -4.63 12.29
CA LEU A 49 6.00 -4.65 10.84
C LEU A 49 5.18 -5.88 10.45
N VAL A 50 4.18 -5.67 9.60
CA VAL A 50 3.34 -6.74 9.02
C VAL A 50 3.24 -6.54 7.51
N GLY A 51 3.51 -7.59 6.74
CA GLY A 51 3.27 -7.63 5.29
C GLY A 51 2.08 -8.53 4.97
N ILE A 52 1.09 -8.00 4.25
CA ILE A 52 -0.15 -8.72 3.93
C ILE A 52 -0.31 -8.77 2.41
N ALA A 53 -0.53 -9.97 1.88
CA ALA A 53 -0.92 -10.16 0.49
C ALA A 53 -2.44 -9.94 0.36
N GLY A 54 -2.84 -9.08 -0.57
CA GLY A 54 -4.23 -8.65 -0.76
C GLY A 54 -5.10 -9.69 -1.46
N ASN A 55 -4.90 -9.86 -2.77
CA ASN A 55 -5.74 -10.71 -3.62
C ASN A 55 -5.00 -11.99 -4.03
N LEU A 56 -5.11 -13.05 -3.23
CA LEU A 56 -4.37 -14.30 -3.44
C LEU A 56 -4.82 -15.00 -4.73
N ALA A 57 -6.12 -14.97 -5.03
CA ALA A 57 -6.67 -15.57 -6.24
C ALA A 57 -6.14 -14.88 -7.51
N ALA A 58 -6.14 -13.55 -7.57
CA ALA A 58 -5.62 -12.79 -8.69
C ALA A 58 -4.09 -12.90 -8.80
N LEU A 59 -3.38 -12.88 -7.66
CA LEU A 59 -1.92 -13.10 -7.61
C LEU A 59 -1.52 -14.44 -8.22
N SER A 60 -2.27 -15.52 -7.92
CA SER A 60 -2.01 -16.85 -8.47
C SER A 60 -2.12 -16.89 -10.00
N LYS A 61 -2.96 -16.02 -10.57
CA LYS A 61 -3.23 -15.91 -12.01
C LYS A 61 -2.45 -14.79 -12.69
N SER A 62 -1.74 -13.94 -11.94
CA SER A 62 -1.05 -12.74 -12.43
C SER A 62 -1.95 -11.81 -13.24
N ILE A 63 -3.20 -11.66 -12.80
CA ILE A 63 -4.20 -10.74 -13.38
C ILE A 63 -4.58 -9.68 -12.36
N ARG A 64 -5.13 -8.54 -12.81
CA ARG A 64 -5.52 -7.45 -11.90
C ARG A 64 -6.48 -7.89 -10.81
N TYR A 65 -7.58 -8.52 -11.21
CA TYR A 65 -8.59 -9.13 -10.35
C TYR A 65 -9.27 -10.28 -11.11
N VAL A 66 -10.01 -11.15 -10.40
CA VAL A 66 -10.75 -12.27 -10.99
C VAL A 66 -12.14 -11.82 -11.42
N GLU A 67 -12.93 -11.21 -10.52
CA GLU A 67 -14.32 -10.83 -10.79
C GLU A 67 -14.59 -9.35 -10.53
N GLU A 68 -14.18 -8.84 -9.36
CA GLU A 68 -14.34 -7.42 -8.99
C GLU A 68 -13.00 -6.85 -8.52
N ASP A 69 -12.72 -5.59 -8.82
CA ASP A 69 -11.49 -4.94 -8.38
C ASP A 69 -11.49 -4.82 -6.84
N LEU A 70 -10.60 -5.57 -6.17
CA LEU A 70 -10.51 -5.60 -4.71
C LEU A 70 -10.28 -4.19 -4.13
N ASN A 71 -9.62 -3.28 -4.86
CA ASN A 71 -9.41 -1.91 -4.41
C ASN A 71 -10.57 -0.94 -4.76
N ARG A 72 -11.76 -1.47 -5.04
CA ARG A 72 -13.00 -0.68 -5.30
C ARG A 72 -14.18 -1.09 -4.42
N ILE A 73 -14.00 -2.04 -3.51
CA ILE A 73 -15.10 -2.64 -2.75
C ILE A 73 -15.12 -2.30 -1.25
N TRP A 74 -14.29 -1.36 -0.79
CA TRP A 74 -14.10 -1.05 0.64
C TRP A 74 -15.06 0.01 1.23
N SER A 75 -16.23 0.23 0.64
CA SER A 75 -17.20 1.17 1.24
C SER A 75 -17.72 0.67 2.60
N VAL A 76 -17.94 1.57 3.57
CA VAL A 76 -18.48 1.23 4.90
C VAL A 76 -19.75 0.37 4.83
N PRO A 77 -20.77 0.68 4.00
CA PRO A 77 -21.96 -0.16 3.88
C PRO A 77 -21.65 -1.58 3.41
N ARG A 78 -20.73 -1.74 2.44
CA ARG A 78 -20.31 -3.08 1.95
C ARG A 78 -19.62 -3.87 3.05
N ILE A 79 -18.70 -3.27 3.80
CA ILE A 79 -18.00 -3.96 4.90
C ILE A 79 -18.98 -4.33 6.03
N GLN A 80 -19.89 -3.43 6.42
CA GLN A 80 -20.90 -3.73 7.44
C GLN A 80 -21.80 -4.89 7.03
N ASN A 81 -22.26 -4.92 5.78
CA ASN A 81 -23.04 -6.04 5.23
C ASN A 81 -22.22 -7.34 5.19
N LEU A 82 -20.93 -7.27 4.83
CA LEU A 82 -20.03 -8.41 4.77
C LEU A 82 -19.81 -9.07 6.13
N LEU A 83 -19.73 -8.26 7.19
CA LEU A 83 -19.51 -8.69 8.58
C LEU A 83 -20.81 -9.03 9.33
N ALA A 84 -21.98 -8.77 8.76
CA ALA A 84 -23.25 -9.00 9.43
C ALA A 84 -23.45 -10.49 9.80
N PRO A 85 -23.95 -10.81 11.01
CA PRO A 85 -24.18 -12.20 11.44
C PRO A 85 -25.21 -12.94 10.60
N ILE A 86 -26.20 -12.21 10.07
CA ILE A 86 -27.23 -12.72 9.18
C ILE A 86 -27.00 -12.06 7.83
N GLN A 87 -26.44 -12.83 6.90
CA GLN A 87 -26.36 -12.40 5.51
C GLN A 87 -27.68 -12.80 4.83
N PRO A 88 -28.43 -11.87 4.24
CA PRO A 88 -29.45 -12.25 3.27
C PRO A 88 -28.77 -13.10 2.19
N PHE A 89 -29.43 -14.14 1.68
CA PHE A 89 -28.93 -14.91 0.54
C PHE A 89 -28.65 -13.93 -0.61
N GLN A 90 -27.38 -13.61 -0.87
CA GLN A 90 -27.01 -12.70 -1.95
C GLN A 90 -26.50 -13.50 -3.13
N ASN A 91 -27.15 -13.34 -4.28
CA ASN A 91 -26.53 -13.66 -5.56
C ASN A 91 -25.30 -12.75 -5.76
N GLY A 92 -24.18 -13.29 -6.23
CA GLY A 92 -22.98 -12.51 -6.57
C GLY A 92 -21.92 -12.40 -5.48
N GLU A 93 -21.70 -13.45 -4.67
CA GLU A 93 -20.45 -13.59 -3.93
C GLU A 93 -19.30 -13.81 -4.91
N THR A 94 -18.33 -12.90 -4.91
CA THR A 94 -17.11 -13.01 -5.71
C THR A 94 -15.97 -13.52 -4.84
N VAL A 95 -14.93 -14.08 -5.47
CA VAL A 95 -13.71 -14.47 -4.77
C VAL A 95 -13.12 -13.30 -3.96
N GLU A 96 -13.16 -12.07 -4.50
CA GLU A 96 -12.64 -10.89 -3.81
C GLU A 96 -13.44 -10.51 -2.57
N LYS A 97 -14.75 -10.80 -2.49
CA LYS A 97 -15.53 -10.56 -1.26
C LYS A 97 -15.12 -11.48 -0.12
N PHE A 98 -14.78 -12.73 -0.42
CA PHE A 98 -14.25 -13.65 0.59
C PHE A 98 -12.88 -13.18 1.09
N GLU A 99 -11.98 -12.81 0.19
CA GLU A 99 -10.67 -12.28 0.55
C GLU A 99 -10.79 -10.96 1.32
N GLN A 100 -11.70 -10.06 0.92
CA GLN A 100 -11.99 -8.84 1.64
C GLN A 100 -12.40 -9.11 3.10
N LYS A 101 -13.24 -10.13 3.34
CA LYS A 101 -13.70 -10.48 4.69
C LYS A 101 -12.54 -10.93 5.58
N ASP A 102 -11.65 -11.75 5.03
CA ASP A 102 -10.48 -12.23 5.76
C ASP A 102 -9.44 -11.12 5.96
N LEU A 103 -9.27 -10.23 4.98
CA LEU A 103 -8.43 -9.04 5.12
C LEU A 103 -8.95 -8.11 6.21
N VAL A 104 -10.26 -7.85 6.30
CA VAL A 104 -10.84 -7.02 7.36
C VAL A 104 -10.53 -7.59 8.73
N ARG A 105 -10.74 -8.89 8.94
CA ARG A 105 -10.43 -9.58 10.20
C ARG A 105 -8.94 -9.51 10.54
N THR A 106 -8.10 -9.72 9.53
CA THR A 106 -6.64 -9.64 9.67
C THR A 106 -6.18 -8.24 10.04
N LEU A 107 -6.68 -7.21 9.35
CA LEU A 107 -6.35 -5.82 9.66
C LEU A 107 -6.82 -5.44 11.08
N GLN A 108 -8.04 -5.84 11.46
CA GLN A 108 -8.57 -5.62 12.81
C GLN A 108 -7.72 -6.27 13.90
N SER A 109 -7.09 -7.43 13.65
CA SER A 109 -6.22 -8.06 14.66
C SER A 109 -4.90 -7.33 14.88
N TYR A 110 -4.37 -6.63 13.89
CA TYR A 110 -3.14 -5.84 14.03
C TYR A 110 -3.39 -4.40 14.50
N CYS A 111 -4.60 -3.88 14.35
CA CYS A 111 -4.96 -2.51 14.73
C CYS A 111 -5.61 -2.38 16.12
N GLN A 112 -5.33 -3.31 17.05
CA GLN A 112 -5.98 -3.34 18.37
C GLN A 112 -5.38 -2.36 19.39
N ASN A 113 -4.08 -2.05 19.28
CA ASN A 113 -3.41 -1.14 20.20
C ASN A 113 -3.78 0.32 19.84
N LYS A 114 -4.44 1.01 20.77
CA LYS A 114 -4.89 2.40 20.58
C LYS A 114 -3.86 3.43 21.03
N ASP A 115 -2.83 3.02 21.75
CA ASP A 115 -1.84 3.91 22.36
C ASP A 115 -0.64 4.19 21.44
N ALA A 116 -0.53 3.45 20.33
CA ALA A 116 0.52 3.61 19.33
C ALA A 116 -0.05 3.90 17.94
N PRO A 117 0.65 4.70 17.11
CA PRO A 117 0.19 4.99 15.76
C PRO A 117 0.24 3.76 14.87
N VAL A 118 -0.77 3.64 14.00
CA VAL A 118 -0.84 2.60 12.96
C VAL A 118 -0.66 3.25 11.59
N TYR A 119 0.28 2.72 10.82
CA TYR A 119 0.55 3.09 9.44
C TYR A 119 0.07 1.96 8.54
N VAL A 120 -0.74 2.28 7.52
CA VAL A 120 -1.12 1.32 6.48
C VAL A 120 -0.74 1.85 5.11
N ILE A 121 0.24 1.19 4.49
CA ILE A 121 0.83 1.61 3.24
C ILE A 121 0.47 0.59 2.17
N ASP A 122 -0.23 1.03 1.13
CA ASP A 122 -0.70 0.20 0.03
C ASP A 122 0.28 0.27 -1.14
N LEU A 123 0.94 -0.85 -1.46
CA LEU A 123 2.02 -0.92 -2.43
C LEU A 123 1.47 -1.34 -3.80
N HIS A 124 1.48 -0.39 -4.73
CA HIS A 124 1.02 -0.56 -6.11
C HIS A 124 2.11 -0.28 -7.13
N THR A 125 1.81 -0.66 -8.36
CA THR A 125 2.54 -0.27 -9.56
C THR A 125 1.57 0.15 -10.65
N THR A 126 2.02 1.07 -11.49
CA THR A 126 1.24 1.61 -12.60
C THR A 126 1.24 0.69 -13.82
N SER A 127 0.24 0.87 -14.67
CA SER A 127 0.14 0.13 -15.94
C SER A 127 1.04 0.72 -17.04
N ALA A 128 1.17 2.05 -17.08
CA ALA A 128 2.04 2.79 -18.00
C ALA A 128 3.37 3.15 -17.34
N THR A 129 4.37 3.52 -18.14
CA THR A 129 5.65 3.99 -17.59
C THR A 129 5.45 5.27 -16.78
N SER A 130 5.88 5.25 -15.52
CA SER A 130 5.85 6.41 -14.63
C SER A 130 7.04 6.40 -13.65
N PRO A 131 7.51 7.58 -13.19
CA PRO A 131 8.36 7.67 -12.01
C PRO A 131 7.56 7.27 -10.76
N PRO A 132 8.20 6.82 -9.68
CA PRO A 132 7.49 6.49 -8.46
C PRO A 132 6.86 7.73 -7.80
N PHE A 133 5.68 7.58 -7.21
CA PHE A 133 4.97 8.65 -6.51
C PHE A 133 4.10 8.10 -5.37
N VAL A 134 3.59 9.00 -4.53
CA VAL A 134 2.67 8.66 -3.45
C VAL A 134 1.33 9.33 -3.63
N ILE A 135 0.29 8.64 -3.20
CA ILE A 135 -1.10 9.12 -3.18
C ILE A 135 -1.55 9.09 -1.73
N ILE A 136 -2.17 10.17 -1.29
CA ILE A 136 -2.68 10.28 0.08
C ILE A 136 -4.09 10.82 0.07
N LEU A 137 -4.85 10.47 1.10
CA LEU A 137 -5.98 11.30 1.52
C LEU A 137 -5.43 12.59 2.12
N ASP A 138 -6.02 13.73 1.75
CA ASP A 138 -5.53 15.06 2.15
C ASP A 138 -5.83 15.41 3.62
N THR A 139 -5.35 14.57 4.54
CA THR A 139 -5.37 14.78 5.97
C THR A 139 -4.00 15.25 6.45
N LEU A 140 -3.96 16.06 7.52
CA LEU A 140 -2.69 16.58 8.06
C LEU A 140 -1.70 15.46 8.44
N ARG A 141 -2.21 14.33 8.97
CA ARG A 141 -1.38 13.18 9.35
C ARG A 141 -0.73 12.50 8.15
N ASN A 142 -1.48 12.31 7.07
CA ASN A 142 -0.98 11.65 5.86
C ASN A 142 0.00 12.58 5.12
N ARG A 143 -0.31 13.89 5.04
CA ARG A 143 0.62 14.91 4.52
C ARG A 143 1.93 14.91 5.30
N HIS A 144 1.87 14.93 6.64
CA HIS A 144 3.06 14.92 7.48
C HIS A 144 3.94 13.68 7.25
N PHE A 145 3.33 12.52 7.01
CA PHE A 145 4.07 11.30 6.72
C PHE A 145 4.64 11.28 5.30
N ALA A 146 3.82 11.57 4.28
CA ALA A 146 4.21 11.55 2.87
C ALA A 146 5.33 12.54 2.54
N LEU A 147 5.35 13.72 3.16
CA LEU A 147 6.39 14.73 2.96
C LEU A 147 7.79 14.26 3.38
N LYS A 148 7.91 13.20 4.19
CA LYS A 148 9.19 12.63 4.60
C LYS A 148 9.85 11.82 3.48
N PHE A 149 9.07 11.31 2.52
CA PHE A 149 9.58 10.53 1.40
C PHE A 149 10.14 11.47 0.32
N PRO A 150 11.23 11.10 -0.37
CA PRO A 150 11.74 11.84 -1.52
C PRO A 150 10.96 11.48 -2.80
N LEU A 151 9.63 11.52 -2.72
CA LEU A 151 8.72 11.19 -3.83
C LEU A 151 7.74 12.35 -4.08
N PRO A 152 7.28 12.53 -5.33
CA PRO A 152 6.14 13.37 -5.63
C PRO A 152 4.89 12.88 -4.92
N ILE A 153 4.09 13.82 -4.42
CA ILE A 153 2.79 13.57 -3.82
C ILE A 153 1.72 13.98 -4.83
N VAL A 154 0.81 13.07 -5.15
CA VAL A 154 -0.36 13.34 -5.99
C VAL A 154 -1.60 13.47 -5.10
N LEU A 155 -2.22 14.64 -5.12
CA LEU A 155 -3.45 14.99 -4.40
C LEU A 155 -4.65 15.02 -5.35
N GLY A 156 -5.85 14.77 -4.83
CA GLY A 156 -7.10 14.79 -5.60
C GLY A 156 -7.37 13.53 -6.43
N MET A 157 -6.44 12.57 -6.49
CA MET A 157 -6.71 11.31 -7.16
C MET A 157 -7.63 10.41 -6.34
N GLU A 158 -7.46 10.43 -5.02
CA GLU A 158 -8.28 9.73 -4.04
C GLU A 158 -9.77 10.11 -4.10
N GLU A 159 -10.08 11.35 -4.50
CA GLU A 159 -11.46 11.84 -4.69
C GLU A 159 -12.16 11.16 -5.88
N HIS A 160 -11.38 10.59 -6.80
CA HIS A 160 -11.88 9.87 -7.97
C HIS A 160 -11.81 8.35 -7.81
N LEU A 161 -11.33 7.87 -6.66
CA LEU A 161 -11.13 6.46 -6.36
C LEU A 161 -12.06 6.04 -5.22
N ASP A 162 -13.32 5.79 -5.57
CA ASP A 162 -14.29 5.26 -4.61
C ASP A 162 -13.96 3.81 -4.22
N GLY A 163 -14.14 3.51 -2.93
CA GLY A 163 -14.05 2.15 -2.41
C GLY A 163 -12.63 1.59 -2.28
N THR A 164 -11.59 2.43 -2.18
CA THR A 164 -10.23 1.96 -1.90
C THR A 164 -10.04 1.53 -0.45
N LEU A 165 -9.07 0.63 -0.24
CA LEU A 165 -8.68 0.16 1.08
C LEU A 165 -8.21 1.31 1.99
N ILE A 166 -7.38 2.21 1.46
CA ILE A 166 -6.82 3.32 2.24
C ILE A 166 -7.91 4.34 2.66
N ASN A 167 -8.95 4.56 1.84
CA ASN A 167 -10.09 5.42 2.18
C ASN A 167 -10.92 4.85 3.32
N TYR A 168 -11.11 3.53 3.34
CA TYR A 168 -11.79 2.86 4.45
C TYR A 168 -10.97 2.96 5.74
N LEU A 169 -9.66 2.70 5.66
CA LEU A 169 -8.79 2.61 6.83
C LEU A 169 -8.50 3.98 7.48
N ASP A 170 -8.43 5.04 6.70
CA ASP A 170 -8.18 6.40 7.21
C ASP A 170 -9.27 6.86 8.19
N GLN A 171 -10.51 6.37 8.04
CA GLN A 171 -11.64 6.70 8.93
C GLN A 171 -11.42 6.23 10.37
N PHE A 172 -10.54 5.24 10.60
CA PHE A 172 -10.21 4.74 11.93
C PHE A 172 -9.07 5.49 12.62
N GLY A 173 -8.58 6.58 12.02
CA GLY A 173 -7.51 7.38 12.59
C GLY A 173 -6.10 6.97 12.16
N PHE A 174 -5.99 5.94 11.30
CA PHE A 174 -4.71 5.42 10.83
C PHE A 174 -4.04 6.38 9.85
N ILE A 175 -2.71 6.30 9.77
CA ILE A 175 -1.93 7.03 8.77
C ILE A 175 -1.90 6.16 7.51
N THR A 176 -2.51 6.62 6.43
CA THR A 176 -2.65 5.83 5.20
C THR A 176 -1.98 6.51 4.02
N MET A 177 -1.43 5.70 3.12
CA MET A 177 -0.75 6.17 1.90
C MET A 177 -0.72 5.02 0.89
N ALA A 178 -0.91 5.32 -0.39
CA ALA A 178 -0.54 4.40 -1.47
C ALA A 178 0.77 4.84 -2.10
N ILE A 179 1.61 3.87 -2.46
CA ILE A 179 2.86 4.09 -3.18
C ILE A 179 2.75 3.40 -4.53
N GLU A 180 2.89 4.17 -5.59
CA GLU A 180 3.01 3.69 -6.96
C GLU A 180 4.49 3.65 -7.30
N ALA A 181 5.08 2.46 -7.45
CA ALA A 181 6.54 2.29 -7.55
C ALA A 181 7.12 2.41 -8.97
N GLY A 182 6.30 2.78 -9.95
CA GLY A 182 6.62 2.74 -11.38
C GLY A 182 5.79 1.69 -12.11
N GLN A 183 6.21 1.25 -13.29
CA GLN A 183 5.41 0.33 -14.12
C GLN A 183 5.55 -1.13 -13.65
N HIS A 184 4.46 -1.91 -13.66
CA HIS A 184 4.37 -3.23 -13.00
C HIS A 184 5.30 -4.34 -13.52
N GLU A 185 5.81 -4.24 -14.74
CA GLU A 185 6.76 -5.19 -15.34
C GLU A 185 8.22 -4.71 -15.20
N GLN A 186 8.46 -3.46 -14.78
CA GLN A 186 9.80 -2.93 -14.64
C GLN A 186 10.49 -3.44 -13.37
N GLN A 187 11.72 -3.94 -13.54
CA GLN A 187 12.55 -4.40 -12.42
C GLN A 187 12.88 -3.27 -11.43
N SER A 188 12.91 -2.01 -11.88
CA SER A 188 13.09 -0.82 -11.03
C SER A 188 11.98 -0.71 -9.99
N SER A 189 10.75 -1.11 -10.30
CA SER A 189 9.61 -1.05 -9.37
C SER A 189 9.83 -1.90 -8.12
N ILE A 190 10.53 -3.04 -8.23
CA ILE A 190 10.92 -3.85 -7.06
C ILE A 190 11.89 -3.06 -6.17
N GLN A 191 12.91 -2.43 -6.77
CA GLN A 191 13.90 -1.65 -6.03
C GLN A 191 13.29 -0.40 -5.39
N ASN A 192 12.35 0.24 -6.08
CA ASN A 192 11.60 1.39 -5.57
C ASN A 192 10.73 1.00 -4.37
N HIS A 193 10.03 -0.13 -4.43
CA HIS A 193 9.31 -0.64 -3.25
C HIS A 193 10.25 -0.96 -2.08
N ILE A 194 11.39 -1.63 -2.31
CA ILE A 194 12.37 -1.93 -1.25
C ILE A 194 12.82 -0.63 -0.57
N ALA A 195 13.20 0.38 -1.37
CA ALA A 195 13.61 1.68 -0.85
C ALA A 195 12.47 2.35 -0.05
N ALA A 196 11.26 2.36 -0.59
CA ALA A 196 10.10 2.96 0.06
C ALA A 196 9.73 2.28 1.39
N ILE A 197 9.81 0.94 1.46
CA ILE A 197 9.55 0.18 2.69
C ILE A 197 10.57 0.56 3.77
N TRP A 198 11.87 0.60 3.44
CA TRP A 198 12.90 0.99 4.41
C TRP A 198 12.72 2.43 4.91
N LEU A 199 12.43 3.38 4.02
CA LEU A 199 12.15 4.76 4.41
C LEU A 199 10.92 4.85 5.31
N ALA A 200 9.85 4.12 5.00
CA ALA A 200 8.64 4.09 5.81
C ALA A 200 8.91 3.59 7.24
N LEU A 201 9.73 2.54 7.40
CA LEU A 201 10.10 2.02 8.73
C LEU A 201 10.87 3.05 9.56
N ILE A 202 11.76 3.84 8.95
CA ILE A 202 12.43 4.95 9.64
C ILE A 202 11.44 6.04 10.00
N HIS A 203 10.66 6.48 9.02
CA HIS A 203 9.77 7.64 9.18
C HIS A 203 8.62 7.37 10.16
N ALA A 204 8.25 6.11 10.32
CA ALA A 204 7.32 5.63 11.35
C ALA A 204 7.98 5.52 12.74
N GLY A 205 9.30 5.43 12.82
CA GLY A 205 10.06 5.30 14.07
C GLY A 205 10.28 3.86 14.51
N CYS A 206 10.14 2.88 13.61
CA CYS A 206 10.40 1.46 13.92
C CYS A 206 11.89 1.16 14.09
N ILE A 207 12.74 1.83 13.32
CA ILE A 207 14.17 1.53 13.22
C ILE A 207 14.97 2.82 13.09
N ALA A 208 16.14 2.85 13.72
CA ALA A 208 17.05 3.99 13.63
C ALA A 208 17.79 4.00 12.29
N LEU A 209 18.22 5.18 11.84
CA LEU A 209 18.91 5.37 10.56
C LEU A 209 20.18 4.52 10.47
N GLU A 210 20.90 4.44 11.59
CA GLU A 210 22.20 3.79 11.74
C GLU A 210 22.11 2.26 11.64
N GLU A 211 20.92 1.72 11.89
CA GLU A 211 20.63 0.27 11.86
C GLU A 211 20.23 -0.21 10.46
N ILE A 212 20.02 0.69 9.49
CA ILE A 212 19.64 0.34 8.12
C ILE A 212 20.86 0.27 7.22
N PRO A 213 21.11 -0.90 6.59
CA PRO A 213 22.15 -0.99 5.57
C PRO A 213 21.80 -0.07 4.40
N GLN A 214 22.79 0.70 3.95
CA GLN A 214 22.71 1.45 2.71
C GLN A 214 21.52 2.44 2.67
N PHE A 215 21.14 3.05 3.80
CA PHE A 215 20.08 4.06 3.82
C PHE A 215 20.23 5.14 2.74
N THR A 216 21.45 5.68 2.58
CA THR A 216 21.76 6.70 1.57
C THR A 216 21.46 6.21 0.16
N TYR A 217 21.65 4.91 -0.13
CA TYR A 217 21.31 4.31 -1.42
C TYR A 217 19.79 4.33 -1.63
N TYR A 218 18.98 3.91 -0.65
CA TYR A 218 17.52 3.91 -0.78
C TYR A 218 16.95 5.32 -0.99
N GLN A 219 17.45 6.29 -0.24
CA GLN A 219 17.04 7.69 -0.41
C GLN A 219 17.45 8.25 -1.78
N THR A 220 18.69 7.97 -2.21
CA THR A 220 19.21 8.43 -3.50
C THR A 220 18.46 7.78 -4.66
N LYS A 221 18.12 6.50 -4.56
CA LYS A 221 17.39 5.74 -5.58
C LYS A 221 16.04 6.38 -5.90
N LEU A 222 15.23 6.68 -4.89
CA LEU A 222 13.92 7.31 -5.11
C LEU A 222 14.07 8.77 -5.53
N ARG A 223 15.06 9.49 -4.98
CA ARG A 223 15.30 10.90 -5.33
C ARG A 223 15.76 11.07 -6.77
N SER A 224 16.68 10.24 -7.27
CA SER A 224 17.22 10.39 -8.62
C SER A 224 16.17 10.17 -9.72
N GLU A 225 15.14 9.37 -9.44
CA GLU A 225 14.03 9.16 -10.37
C GLU A 225 13.03 10.33 -10.39
N THR A 226 13.08 11.22 -9.40
CA THR A 226 12.02 12.20 -9.17
C THR A 226 12.51 13.64 -8.95
N GLU A 227 13.82 13.88 -8.85
CA GLU A 227 14.39 15.19 -8.49
C GLU A 227 14.06 16.32 -9.48
N HIS A 228 13.77 15.96 -10.72
CA HIS A 228 13.39 16.89 -11.78
C HIS A 228 11.88 17.22 -11.77
N LEU A 229 11.11 16.59 -10.89
CA LEU A 229 9.66 16.75 -10.80
C LEU A 229 9.27 17.67 -9.63
N PRO A 230 8.15 18.40 -9.75
CA PRO A 230 7.49 19.03 -8.62
C PRO A 230 7.27 18.06 -7.46
N ARG A 231 7.35 18.58 -6.23
CA ARG A 231 7.11 17.79 -5.01
C ARG A 231 5.65 17.43 -4.80
N VAL A 232 4.73 18.26 -5.30
CA VAL A 232 3.29 18.08 -5.13
C VAL A 232 2.61 18.34 -6.47
N PHE A 233 1.70 17.44 -6.83
CA PHE A 233 0.81 17.52 -7.97
C PHE A 233 -0.64 17.48 -7.47
N GLU A 234 -1.52 18.15 -8.18
CA GLU A 234 -2.96 18.13 -7.94
C GLU A 234 -3.66 17.63 -9.21
N VAL A 235 -4.58 16.69 -9.05
CA VAL A 235 -5.42 16.22 -10.15
C VAL A 235 -6.50 17.26 -10.41
N VAL A 236 -6.36 18.01 -11.49
CA VAL A 236 -7.34 19.02 -11.92
C VAL A 236 -8.35 18.49 -12.94
N TYR A 237 -8.05 17.35 -13.57
CA TYR A 237 -8.90 16.76 -14.60
C TYR A 237 -8.64 15.27 -14.75
N ARG A 238 -9.72 14.50 -14.89
CA ARG A 238 -9.70 13.08 -15.24
C ARG A 238 -10.53 12.85 -16.50
N TYR A 239 -9.91 12.28 -17.52
CA TYR A 239 -10.59 11.86 -18.74
C TYR A 239 -11.13 10.43 -18.59
N PRO A 240 -12.46 10.21 -18.61
CA PRO A 240 -13.03 8.87 -18.58
C PRO A 240 -12.97 8.24 -19.97
N ILE A 241 -12.35 7.07 -20.09
CA ILE A 241 -12.38 6.29 -21.34
C ILE A 241 -13.76 5.65 -21.45
N THR A 242 -14.42 5.87 -22.59
CA THR A 242 -15.78 5.37 -22.85
C THR A 242 -15.79 4.09 -23.68
N ASN A 243 -16.90 3.34 -23.62
CA ASN A 243 -17.02 2.11 -24.41
C ASN A 243 -17.02 2.44 -25.91
N GLY A 244 -16.18 1.75 -26.68
CA GLY A 244 -15.98 1.98 -28.11
C GLY A 244 -14.94 3.05 -28.45
N GLU A 245 -14.35 3.71 -27.45
CA GLU A 245 -13.25 4.64 -27.66
C GLU A 245 -11.97 3.87 -28.02
N ARG A 246 -11.24 4.35 -29.04
CA ARG A 246 -9.96 3.76 -29.42
C ARG A 246 -8.87 4.26 -28.47
N PHE A 247 -8.68 3.52 -27.39
CA PHE A 247 -7.60 3.75 -26.44
C PHE A 247 -6.54 2.65 -26.55
N ARG A 248 -5.27 3.03 -26.50
CA ARG A 248 -4.14 2.12 -26.33
C ARG A 248 -3.29 2.64 -25.18
N MET A 249 -2.99 1.76 -24.25
CA MET A 249 -2.03 2.05 -23.18
C MET A 249 -0.62 1.99 -23.75
N GLU A 250 0.15 3.05 -23.57
CA GLU A 250 1.57 3.15 -23.94
C GLU A 250 2.48 2.95 -22.72
#